data_AF-A0A5K1BN90-F1
#
_entry.id   AF-A0A5K1BN90-F1
#
_cell.length_a   1.000
_cell.length_b   1.000
_cell.length_c   1.000
_cell.angle_alpha   90.00
_cell.angle_beta   90.00
_cell.angle_gamma   90.00
#
_symmetry.space_group_name_H-M   'P 1'
#
loop_
_entity.id
_entity.type
_entity.pdbx_description
1 polymer ?
#
loop_
_entity_poly.entity_id
_entity_poly.type
_entity_poly.pdbx_seq_one_letter_code
_entity_poly.pdbx_strand_id
1 'polypeptide(L)'
;MLGESLYPLVEQLERDHAAKVTGMLLEMDQTEVLHLLESPDALRSKVAEAMEVLRSVAQQQQQQQQGNPPSDQLAGLSLNDSLVS
;
A
#
# COMPACT_ATOMS: atom_id res chain seq x y z
N MET A 1 -16.00 11.48 8.27
CA MET A 1 -16.87 11.17 9.42
C MET A 1 -16.65 9.76 9.97
N LEU A 2 -16.96 8.64 9.29
CA LEU A 2 -16.76 7.29 9.89
C LEU A 2 -15.28 6.93 10.13
N GLY A 3 -14.40 7.30 9.20
CA GLY A 3 -12.96 7.08 9.34
C GLY A 3 -12.34 7.78 10.56
N GLU A 4 -12.91 8.90 10.99
CA GLU A 4 -12.39 9.71 12.09
C GLU A 4 -12.73 9.10 13.46
N SER A 5 -13.83 8.34 13.53
CA SER A 5 -14.17 7.52 14.70
C SER A 5 -13.42 6.19 14.72
N LEU A 6 -13.14 5.60 13.56
CA LEU A 6 -12.45 4.31 13.45
C LEU A 6 -10.93 4.43 13.65
N TYR A 7 -10.32 5.51 13.15
CA TYR A 7 -8.88 5.76 13.25
C TYR A 7 -8.30 5.62 14.66
N PRO A 8 -8.86 6.26 15.72
CA PRO A 8 -8.29 6.15 17.06
C PRO A 8 -8.40 4.73 17.66
N LEU A 9 -9.33 3.89 17.18
CA LEU A 9 -9.44 2.49 17.60
C LEU A 9 -8.34 1.65 16.94
N VAL A 10 -8.10 1.86 15.65
CA VAL A 10 -7.03 1.18 14.91
C VAL A 10 -5.66 1.67 15.38
N GLU A 11 -5.49 2.97 15.66
CA GLU A 11 -4.24 3.56 16.14
C GLU A 11 -3.78 2.95 17.48
N GLN A 12 -4.73 2.64 18.37
CA GLN A 12 -4.43 1.96 19.63
C GLN A 12 -3.91 0.53 19.45
N LEU A 13 -4.29 -0.14 18.35
CA LEU A 13 -3.81 -1.48 18.01
C LEU A 13 -2.48 -1.40 17.24
N GLU A 14 -2.44 -0.61 16.17
CA GLU A 14 -1.38 -0.58 15.17
C GLU A 14 -1.07 0.85 14.75
N ARG A 15 -0.27 1.56 15.55
CA ARG A 15 0.02 2.98 15.35
C ARG A 15 0.74 3.29 14.03
N ASP A 16 1.67 2.41 13.64
CA ASP A 16 2.54 2.62 12.48
C ASP A 16 1.77 2.46 11.15
N HIS A 17 0.77 1.57 11.14
CA HIS A 17 -0.02 1.24 9.95
C HIS A 17 -1.47 1.74 10.03
N ALA A 18 -1.85 2.48 11.09
CA ALA A 18 -3.22 2.92 11.36
C ALA A 18 -3.87 3.59 10.15
N ALA A 19 -3.20 4.56 9.54
CA ALA A 19 -3.73 5.28 8.38
C ALA A 19 -4.01 4.36 7.18
N LYS A 20 -3.13 3.39 6.93
CA LYS A 20 -3.26 2.45 5.81
C LYS A 20 -4.34 1.40 6.08
N VAL A 21 -4.34 0.83 7.28
CA VAL A 21 -5.35 -0.15 7.70
C VAL A 21 -6.74 0.51 7.75
N THR A 22 -6.87 1.70 8.36
CA THR A 22 -8.12 2.46 8.37
C THR A 22 -8.57 2.82 6.94
N GLY A 23 -7.65 3.18 6.05
CA GLY A 23 -7.96 3.42 4.64
C GLY A 23 -8.58 2.18 3.98
N MET A 24 -7.98 1.00 4.16
CA MET A 24 -8.49 -0.25 3.61
C MET A 24 -9.83 -0.68 4.22
N LEU A 25 -10.01 -0.46 5.52
CA LEU A 25 -11.28 -0.72 6.21
C LEU A 25 -12.40 0.21 5.72
N LEU A 26 -12.07 1.42 5.28
CA LEU A 26 -13.02 2.38 4.72
C LEU A 26 -13.42 2.09 3.27
N GLU A 27 -12.72 1.17 2.59
CA GLU A 27 -13.15 0.65 1.29
C GLU A 27 -14.30 -0.36 1.41
N MET A 28 -14.64 -0.78 2.64
CA MET A 28 -15.76 -1.68 2.93
C MET A 28 -17.10 -0.93 3.02
N ASP A 29 -18.20 -1.67 2.99
CA ASP A 29 -19.54 -1.11 3.15
C ASP A 29 -19.72 -0.41 4.51
N GLN A 30 -20.49 0.68 4.51
CA GLN A 30 -20.78 1.47 5.71
C GLN A 30 -21.32 0.63 6.88
N THR A 31 -22.14 -0.38 6.58
CA THR A 31 -22.69 -1.33 7.55
C THR A 31 -21.64 -2.22 8.20
N GLU A 32 -20.62 -2.66 7.46
CA GLU A 32 -19.51 -3.42 8.04
C GLU A 32 -18.66 -2.53 8.94
N VAL A 33 -18.35 -1.31 8.50
CA VAL A 33 -17.58 -0.34 9.30
C VAL A 33 -18.27 -0.02 10.62
N LEU A 34 -19.60 0.14 10.62
CA LEU A 34 -20.38 0.30 11.85
C LEU A 34 -20.28 -0.92 12.77
N HIS A 35 -20.38 -2.13 12.22
CA HIS A 35 -20.26 -3.35 13.01
C HIS A 35 -18.87 -3.47 13.66
N LEU A 36 -17.81 -2.99 12.99
CA LEU A 36 -16.46 -2.94 13.55
C LEU A 36 -16.32 -1.93 14.70
N LEU A 37 -17.05 -0.82 14.64
CA LEU A 37 -17.12 0.16 15.73
C LEU A 37 -17.87 -0.40 16.95
N GLU A 38 -18.88 -1.24 16.72
CA GLU A 38 -19.67 -1.87 17.79
C GLU A 38 -18.99 -3.13 18.38
N SER A 39 -18.11 -3.78 17.62
CA SER A 39 -17.45 -5.03 18.02
C SER A 39 -15.91 -4.93 17.99
N PRO A 40 -15.24 -4.77 19.14
CA PRO A 40 -13.78 -4.67 19.19
C PRO A 40 -13.06 -5.95 18.74
N ASP A 41 -13.65 -7.12 18.96
CA ASP A 41 -13.13 -8.40 18.45
C ASP A 41 -13.14 -8.46 16.90
N ALA A 42 -14.22 -7.96 16.28
CA ALA A 42 -14.34 -7.91 14.83
C ALA A 42 -13.30 -6.93 14.25
N LEU A 43 -13.11 -5.77 14.88
CA LEU A 43 -12.07 -4.81 14.52
C LEU A 43 -10.68 -5.45 14.59
N ARG A 44 -10.32 -6.13 15.69
CA ARG A 44 -9.02 -6.82 15.81
C ARG A 44 -8.80 -7.85 14.71
N SER A 45 -9.81 -8.66 14.43
CA SER A 45 -9.72 -9.68 13.38
C SER A 45 -9.49 -9.04 12.01
N LYS A 46 -10.24 -7.98 11.68
CA LYS A 46 -10.11 -7.28 10.41
C LYS A 46 -8.80 -6.50 10.27
N VAL A 47 -8.30 -5.91 11.35
CA VAL A 47 -6.98 -5.24 11.38
C VAL A 47 -5.88 -6.27 11.08
N ALA A 48 -5.97 -7.48 11.62
CA ALA A 48 -5.02 -8.55 11.33
C ALA A 48 -5.06 -8.98 9.85
N GLU A 49 -6.26 -9.16 9.28
CA GLU A 49 -6.42 -9.47 7.85
C GLU A 49 -5.85 -8.34 6.97
N ALA A 50 -6.19 -7.08 7.28
CA ALA A 50 -5.70 -5.92 6.54
C ALA A 50 -4.17 -5.78 6.61
N MET A 51 -3.55 -6.15 7.74
CA MET A 51 -2.09 -6.18 7.90
C MET A 51 -1.42 -7.24 7.01
N GLU A 52 -2.01 -8.43 6.86
CA GLU A 52 -1.50 -9.43 5.91
C GLU A 52 -1.57 -8.93 4.47
N VAL A 53 -2.70 -8.34 4.08
CA VAL A 53 -2.85 -7.76 2.74
C VAL A 53 -1.85 -6.62 2.53
N LEU A 54 -1.69 -5.72 3.51
CA LEU A 54 -0.71 -4.64 3.46
C LEU A 54 0.71 -5.14 3.23
N ARG A 55 1.10 -6.23 3.89
CA ARG A 55 2.42 -6.85 3.70
C ARG A 55 2.58 -7.37 2.28
N SER A 56 1.54 -8.02 1.75
CA SER A 56 1.51 -8.53 0.38
C SER A 56 1.61 -7.41 -0.66
N VAL A 57 0.84 -6.32 -0.46
CA VAL A 57 0.88 -5.13 -1.33
C VAL A 57 2.22 -4.42 -1.23
N ALA A 58 2.79 -4.27 -0.02
CA ALA A 58 4.10 -3.65 0.18
C ALA A 58 5.22 -4.40 -0.55
N GLN A 59 5.19 -5.75 -0.53
CA GLN A 59 6.12 -6.57 -1.32
C GLN A 59 5.93 -6.38 -2.82
N GLN A 60 4.69 -6.27 -3.28
CA GLN A 60 4.38 -6.05 -4.70
C GLN A 60 4.76 -4.64 -5.18
N GLN A 61 4.63 -3.64 -4.31
CA GLN A 61 4.93 -2.24 -4.60
C GLN A 61 6.44 -1.97 -4.65
N GLN A 62 7.23 -2.70 -3.85
CA GLN A 62 8.69 -2.73 -4.00
C GLN A 62 9.14 -3.30 -5.35
N GLN A 63 8.36 -4.21 -5.95
CA GLN A 63 8.68 -4.77 -7.25
C GLN A 63 8.25 -3.86 -8.43
N GLN A 64 7.28 -2.96 -8.23
CA GLN A 64 6.86 -1.96 -9.23
C GLN A 64 7.69 -0.68 -9.22
N GLN A 65 8.39 -0.36 -8.12
CA GLN A 65 9.37 0.74 -8.10
C GLN A 65 10.74 0.33 -8.66
N GLN A 66 10.90 -0.94 -9.04
CA GLN A 66 12.02 -1.44 -9.82
C GLN A 66 11.58 -1.86 -11.23
N GLY A 67 10.62 -1.12 -11.80
CA GLY A 67 10.47 -1.03 -13.24
C GLY A 67 11.61 -0.19 -13.81
N ASN A 68 12.65 -0.85 -14.33
CA ASN A 68 13.72 -0.24 -15.12
C ASN A 68 13.20 0.90 -16.03
N PRO A 69 13.81 2.09 -16.04
CA PRO A 69 13.59 2.97 -17.18
C PRO A 69 14.14 2.24 -18.42
N PRO A 70 13.37 2.09 -19.52
CA PRO A 70 13.89 1.56 -20.77
C PRO A 70 14.73 2.63 -21.47
N SER A 71 15.76 3.16 -20.81
CA SER A 71 16.59 4.25 -21.35
C SER A 71 18.02 3.83 -21.70
N ASP A 72 18.44 2.58 -21.44
CA ASP A 72 19.84 2.17 -21.66
C ASP A 72 20.11 1.44 -22.99
N GLN A 73 19.12 1.28 -23.87
CA GLN A 73 19.32 0.59 -25.16
C GLN A 73 19.59 1.53 -26.35
N LEU A 74 19.59 2.85 -26.15
CA LEU A 74 19.86 3.83 -27.21
C LEU A 74 21.23 4.52 -27.13
N ALA A 75 22.03 4.25 -26.08
CA ALA A 75 23.42 4.73 -26.00
C ALA A 75 24.42 3.83 -26.77
N GLY A 76 23.96 2.70 -27.31
CA GLY A 76 24.76 1.72 -28.05
C GLY A 76 24.91 1.99 -29.56
N LEU A 77 24.34 3.06 -30.11
CA LEU A 77 24.67 3.52 -31.47
C LEU A 77 25.95 4.35 -31.44
N SER A 78 27.02 3.66 -31.04
CA SER A 78 28.26 3.59 -31.80
C SER A 78 28.74 4.91 -32.38
N LEU A 79 29.49 5.60 -31.54
CA LEU A 79 30.59 6.49 -31.86
C LEU A 79 31.55 5.83 -32.85
N ASN A 80 31.21 5.77 -34.14
CA ASN A 80 32.15 5.28 -35.15
C ASN A 80 32.06 6.05 -36.48
N ASP A 81 32.00 7.38 -36.42
CA ASP A 81 32.30 8.26 -37.56
C ASP A 81 33.34 9.32 -37.17
N SER A 82 34.46 8.83 -36.65
CA SER A 82 35.68 9.62 -36.54
C SER A 82 36.85 8.66 -36.67
N LEU A 83 37.36 8.47 -37.89
CA LEU A 83 38.77 8.15 -38.21
C LEU A 83 38.89 7.84 -39.71
N VAL A 84 39.56 8.75 -40.43
CA VAL A 84 40.30 8.54 -41.70
C VAL A 84 39.41 8.29 -42.95
N SER A 85 39.51 9.02 -44.06
CA SER A 85 40.64 9.68 -44.71
C SER A 85 40.16 10.73 -45.73
#